data_AF-A0AB40BSB7-F1
#
_entry.id   AF-A0AB40BSB7-F1
#
_cell.length_a   1.000
_cell.length_b   1.000
_cell.length_c   1.000
_cell.angle_alpha   90.00
_cell.angle_beta   90.00
_cell.angle_gamma   90.00
#
_symmetry.space_group_name_H-M   'P 1'
#
loop_
_entity.id
_entity.type
_entity.pdbx_description
1 polymer ?
#
loop_
_entity_poly.entity_id
_entity_poly.type
_entity_poly.pdbx_seq_one_letter_code
_entity_poly.pdbx_strand_id
1 'polypeptide(L)'
;MNTNLSKALQPSLSSACFQLKHVIGGLDFERYVLVYFSILYCRYQAGIVTDEMLSLPKTPFLAVGLLEALGAACGMAAGAVLSGASIPILSQTFLVWQLLLSVTFLGRRYRANQLLGCVLITAGILITVASGSGGLSLKEAGIFWTLLMITSFFFQAADTVLKEVIFLDTSRQLKAGSVDLFVVNSFGSAFQALFICLLLPFLSKLWGVPFSQLPMYIKDGTACFLNMGSLASECAGAPLLPLLFVMVNMAYNISLLHLLKISSAVVSCLASTFSVPLSIYAFTLPLPYIGVASSLPAGFVSGAAILLAGLLVYTWTPTSYLASQEARSTPSPLTQS
;
A
#
# COMPACT_ATOMS: atom_id res chain seq x y z
N MET A 1 -12.23 -37.94 -14.29
CA MET A 1 -13.45 -37.13 -14.09
C MET A 1 -13.34 -36.35 -12.80
N ASN A 2 -12.85 -35.09 -12.85
CA ASN A 2 -13.23 -33.96 -11.96
C ASN A 2 -12.38 -32.71 -12.22
N THR A 3 -11.95 -32.52 -13.47
CA THR A 3 -11.35 -31.28 -13.99
C THR A 3 -12.38 -30.17 -14.25
N ASN A 4 -13.68 -30.45 -14.05
CA ASN A 4 -14.77 -29.50 -14.27
C ASN A 4 -15.28 -28.81 -13.00
N LEU A 5 -14.95 -29.30 -11.79
CA LEU A 5 -15.41 -28.67 -10.53
C LEU A 5 -14.51 -27.49 -10.10
N SER A 6 -13.19 -27.58 -10.35
CA SER A 6 -12.24 -26.47 -10.11
C SER A 6 -12.43 -25.29 -11.07
N LYS A 7 -13.03 -25.51 -12.25
CA LYS A 7 -13.38 -24.44 -13.20
C LYS A 7 -14.76 -23.81 -12.92
N ALA A 8 -15.61 -24.46 -12.12
CA ALA A 8 -16.95 -23.98 -11.79
C ALA A 8 -17.01 -23.18 -10.48
N LEU A 9 -16.10 -23.42 -9.52
CA LEU A 9 -16.04 -22.67 -8.26
C LEU A 9 -15.13 -21.42 -8.30
N GLN A 10 -14.17 -21.38 -9.22
CA GLN A 10 -13.26 -20.25 -9.38
C GLN A 10 -13.96 -18.97 -9.91
N PRO A 11 -14.97 -19.04 -10.79
CA PRO A 11 -15.72 -17.87 -11.24
C PRO A 11 -16.66 -17.30 -10.16
N SER A 12 -17.21 -18.14 -9.27
CA SER A 12 -18.17 -17.67 -8.24
C SER A 12 -17.46 -17.02 -7.05
N LEU A 13 -16.35 -17.60 -6.56
CA LEU A 13 -15.51 -16.94 -5.56
C LEU A 13 -14.82 -15.69 -6.12
N SER A 14 -14.40 -15.71 -7.39
CA SER A 14 -13.83 -14.53 -8.04
C SER A 14 -14.89 -13.46 -8.26
N SER A 15 -16.14 -13.81 -8.57
CA SER A 15 -17.23 -12.82 -8.74
C SER A 15 -17.67 -12.26 -7.40
N ALA A 16 -17.87 -13.07 -6.36
CA ALA A 16 -18.20 -12.58 -5.02
C ALA A 16 -17.05 -11.76 -4.42
N CYS A 17 -15.79 -12.18 -4.59
CA CYS A 17 -14.62 -11.41 -4.16
C CYS A 17 -14.39 -10.16 -5.03
N PHE A 18 -14.77 -10.16 -6.30
CA PHE A 18 -14.76 -8.99 -7.19
C PHE A 18 -15.87 -7.99 -6.84
N GLN A 19 -17.07 -8.47 -6.56
CA GLN A 19 -18.19 -7.68 -6.03
C GLN A 19 -17.84 -7.10 -4.66
N LEU A 20 -17.25 -7.92 -3.79
CA LEU A 20 -16.79 -7.50 -2.48
C LEU A 20 -15.61 -6.54 -2.59
N LYS A 21 -14.67 -6.69 -3.54
CA LYS A 21 -13.59 -5.70 -3.81
C LYS A 21 -14.12 -4.36 -4.30
N HIS A 22 -15.18 -4.36 -5.11
CA HIS A 22 -15.82 -3.14 -5.61
C HIS A 22 -16.68 -2.44 -4.55
N VAL A 23 -17.38 -3.22 -3.73
CA VAL A 23 -18.21 -2.74 -2.62
C VAL A 23 -17.32 -2.31 -1.44
N ILE A 24 -16.26 -3.06 -1.13
CA ILE A 24 -15.20 -2.67 -0.20
C ILE A 24 -14.47 -1.46 -0.75
N GLY A 25 -14.04 -1.44 -2.02
CA GLY A 25 -13.40 -0.25 -2.61
C GLY A 25 -14.29 1.00 -2.55
N GLY A 26 -15.55 0.91 -2.97
CA GLY A 26 -16.49 2.03 -2.93
C GLY A 26 -16.86 2.50 -1.52
N LEU A 27 -17.05 1.57 -0.57
CA LEU A 27 -17.36 1.90 0.83
C LEU A 27 -16.12 2.20 1.68
N ASP A 28 -14.94 1.78 1.27
CA ASP A 28 -13.67 2.07 1.94
C ASP A 28 -13.39 3.56 1.79
N PHE A 29 -13.48 4.16 0.60
CA PHE A 29 -13.15 5.59 0.48
C PHE A 29 -13.99 6.50 1.39
N GLU A 30 -15.30 6.26 1.51
CA GLU A 30 -16.16 6.98 2.45
C GLU A 30 -15.79 6.69 3.92
N ARG A 31 -15.42 5.45 4.25
CA ARG A 31 -14.98 5.06 5.60
C ARG A 31 -13.62 5.62 5.98
N TYR A 32 -12.67 5.71 5.05
CA TYR A 32 -11.36 6.30 5.28
C TYR A 32 -11.51 7.77 5.62
N VAL A 33 -12.35 8.49 4.87
CA VAL A 33 -12.73 9.87 5.18
C VAL A 33 -13.37 9.95 6.58
N LEU A 34 -14.41 9.17 6.87
CA LEU A 34 -15.08 9.23 8.17
C LEU A 34 -14.15 8.93 9.34
N VAL A 35 -13.33 7.88 9.25
CA VAL A 35 -12.41 7.47 10.32
C VAL A 35 -11.31 8.50 10.52
N TYR A 36 -10.66 8.97 9.45
CA TYR A 36 -9.58 9.95 9.57
C TYR A 36 -10.09 11.31 10.05
N PHE A 37 -11.23 11.79 9.55
CA PHE A 37 -11.84 13.03 10.04
C PHE A 37 -12.33 12.89 11.49
N SER A 38 -12.84 11.73 11.90
CA SER A 38 -13.22 11.49 13.30
C SER A 38 -12.01 11.55 14.24
N ILE A 39 -10.91 10.91 13.86
CA ILE A 39 -9.66 10.97 14.63
C ILE A 39 -9.11 12.39 14.63
N LEU A 40 -9.12 13.08 13.48
CA LEU A 40 -8.68 14.46 13.36
C LEU A 40 -9.49 15.39 14.27
N TYR A 41 -10.81 15.23 14.29
CA TYR A 41 -11.71 16.00 15.15
C TYR A 41 -11.41 15.76 16.64
N CYS A 42 -11.25 14.51 17.06
CA CYS A 42 -10.86 14.19 18.44
C CYS A 42 -9.50 14.80 18.81
N ARG A 43 -8.53 14.78 17.90
CA ARG A 43 -7.18 15.35 18.12
C ARG A 43 -7.18 16.88 18.09
N TYR A 44 -8.08 17.49 17.33
CA TYR A 44 -8.32 18.92 17.35
C TYR A 44 -8.91 19.36 18.69
N GLN A 45 -9.94 18.65 19.18
CA GLN A 45 -10.51 18.87 20.52
C GLN A 45 -9.48 18.68 21.64
N ALA A 46 -8.54 17.74 21.47
CA ALA A 46 -7.43 17.52 22.40
C ALA A 46 -6.31 18.58 22.32
N GLY A 47 -6.42 19.58 21.44
CA GLY A 47 -5.41 20.62 21.25
C GLY A 47 -4.10 20.15 20.62
N ILE A 48 -4.07 18.92 20.08
CA ILE A 48 -2.88 18.35 19.43
C ILE A 48 -2.75 18.88 17.99
N VAL A 49 -3.88 19.18 17.34
CA VAL A 49 -3.95 19.79 16.01
C VAL A 49 -4.32 21.25 16.18
N THR A 50 -3.45 22.16 15.72
CA THR A 50 -3.66 23.60 15.81
C THR A 50 -4.27 24.17 14.54
N ASP A 51 -4.88 25.35 14.62
CA ASP A 51 -5.42 26.06 13.45
C ASP A 51 -4.33 26.40 12.41
N GLU A 52 -3.08 26.58 12.86
CA GLU A 52 -1.91 26.73 11.99
C GLU A 52 -1.63 25.47 11.15
N MET A 53 -1.91 24.27 11.67
CA MET A 53 -1.78 23.03 10.89
C MET A 53 -2.91 22.87 9.87
N LEU A 54 -4.09 23.46 10.12
CA LEU A 54 -5.24 23.41 9.21
C LEU A 54 -5.19 24.51 8.12
N SER A 55 -4.45 25.60 8.36
CA SER A 55 -4.31 26.71 7.43
C SER A 55 -3.29 26.48 6.31
N LEU A 56 -2.61 25.32 6.30
CA LEU A 56 -1.66 24.94 5.28
C LEU A 56 -2.24 25.02 3.86
N PRO A 57 -1.39 25.33 2.85
CA PRO A 57 -1.84 25.40 1.46
C PRO A 57 -2.42 24.05 1.04
N LYS A 58 -3.63 24.08 0.46
CA LYS A 58 -4.38 22.85 0.10
C LYS A 58 -3.94 22.22 -1.21
N THR A 59 -3.21 22.97 -2.05
CA THR A 59 -2.69 22.52 -3.35
C THR A 59 -1.86 21.22 -3.26
N PRO A 60 -0.89 21.07 -2.34
CA PRO A 60 -0.18 19.80 -2.17
C PRO A 60 -1.09 18.64 -1.74
N PHE A 61 -2.11 18.89 -0.90
CA PHE A 61 -3.07 17.86 -0.49
C PHE A 61 -4.00 17.43 -1.64
N LEU A 62 -4.32 18.35 -2.55
CA LEU A 62 -5.05 18.03 -3.78
C LEU A 62 -4.23 17.08 -4.67
N ALA A 63 -2.93 17.34 -4.82
CA ALA A 63 -2.04 16.48 -5.59
C ALA A 63 -1.87 15.09 -4.97
N VAL A 64 -1.79 15.01 -3.62
CA VAL A 64 -1.82 13.74 -2.87
C VAL A 64 -3.09 12.95 -3.20
N GLY A 65 -4.27 13.55 -3.02
CA GLY A 65 -5.54 12.86 -3.28
C GLY A 65 -5.70 12.42 -4.73
N LEU A 66 -5.17 13.18 -5.70
CA LEU A 66 -5.16 12.79 -7.11
C LEU A 66 -4.27 11.57 -7.37
N LEU A 67 -3.04 11.56 -6.84
CA LEU A 67 -2.11 10.45 -7.00
C LEU A 67 -2.63 9.18 -6.32
N GLU A 68 -3.20 9.30 -5.14
CA GLU A 68 -3.87 8.19 -4.43
C GLU A 68 -5.04 7.64 -5.24
N ALA A 69 -5.90 8.52 -5.78
CA ALA A 69 -7.05 8.11 -6.58
C ALA A 69 -6.62 7.37 -7.86
N LEU A 70 -5.65 7.90 -8.60
CA LEU A 70 -5.11 7.28 -9.81
C LEU A 70 -4.39 5.96 -9.50
N GLY A 71 -3.56 5.94 -8.46
CA GLY A 71 -2.85 4.75 -8.00
C GLY A 71 -3.81 3.63 -7.62
N ALA A 72 -4.79 3.92 -6.77
CA ALA A 72 -5.80 2.96 -6.33
C ALA A 72 -6.66 2.46 -7.50
N ALA A 73 -7.14 3.37 -8.34
CA ALA A 73 -7.98 3.03 -9.49
C ALA A 73 -7.28 2.09 -10.48
N CYS A 74 -6.08 2.46 -10.93
CA CYS A 74 -5.29 1.66 -11.86
C CYS A 74 -4.87 0.32 -11.22
N GLY A 75 -4.51 0.34 -9.94
CA GLY A 75 -4.05 -0.84 -9.19
C GLY A 75 -5.17 -1.85 -8.96
N MET A 76 -6.37 -1.39 -8.61
CA MET A 76 -7.55 -2.24 -8.48
C MET A 76 -7.97 -2.84 -9.83
N ALA A 77 -7.97 -2.03 -10.88
CA ALA A 77 -8.33 -2.49 -12.22
C ALA A 77 -7.36 -3.57 -12.73
N ALA A 78 -6.05 -3.32 -12.65
CA ALA A 78 -5.05 -4.30 -13.05
C ALA A 78 -5.02 -5.53 -12.13
N GLY A 79 -5.11 -5.33 -10.81
CA GLY A 79 -5.14 -6.41 -9.82
C GLY A 79 -6.41 -7.27 -9.82
N ALA A 80 -7.42 -6.92 -10.61
CA ALA A 80 -8.58 -7.77 -10.87
C ALA A 80 -8.35 -8.77 -12.01
N VAL A 81 -7.45 -8.45 -12.95
CA VAL A 81 -7.15 -9.27 -14.14
C VAL A 81 -5.84 -10.04 -13.97
N LEU A 82 -4.86 -9.42 -13.33
CA LEU A 82 -3.55 -10.03 -13.09
C LEU A 82 -3.65 -11.18 -12.09
N SER A 83 -2.83 -12.21 -12.31
CA SER A 83 -2.72 -13.32 -11.36
C SER A 83 -2.16 -12.83 -10.03
N GLY A 84 -2.63 -13.42 -8.91
CA GLY A 84 -2.14 -13.09 -7.57
C GLY A 84 -0.63 -13.30 -7.40
N ALA A 85 -0.02 -14.19 -8.20
CA ALA A 85 1.43 -14.38 -8.24
C ALA A 85 2.17 -13.24 -8.99
N SER A 86 1.54 -12.57 -9.96
CA SER A 86 2.19 -11.49 -10.70
C SER A 86 2.24 -10.18 -9.90
N ILE A 87 1.26 -9.95 -9.01
CA ILE A 87 1.13 -8.70 -8.25
C ILE A 87 2.37 -8.42 -7.38
N PRO A 88 2.90 -9.36 -6.56
CA PRO A 88 4.10 -9.12 -5.77
C PRO A 88 5.38 -8.90 -6.58
N ILE A 89 5.46 -9.46 -7.80
CA ILE A 89 6.59 -9.23 -8.70
C ILE A 89 6.51 -7.80 -9.25
N LEU A 90 5.33 -7.40 -9.72
CA LEU A 90 5.10 -6.06 -10.23
C LEU A 90 5.21 -5.00 -9.14
N SER A 91 4.89 -5.32 -7.88
CA SER A 91 5.07 -4.42 -6.75
C SER A 91 6.53 -4.10 -6.46
N GLN A 92 7.49 -4.86 -6.99
CA GLN A 92 8.90 -4.47 -6.89
C GLN A 92 9.21 -3.18 -7.64
N THR A 93 8.42 -2.84 -8.66
CA THR A 93 8.56 -1.56 -9.35
C THR A 93 8.25 -0.38 -8.44
N PHE A 94 7.43 -0.57 -7.39
CA PHE A 94 7.17 0.45 -6.37
C PHE A 94 8.47 0.91 -5.72
N LEU A 95 9.31 -0.03 -5.27
CA LEU A 95 10.60 0.29 -4.63
C LEU A 95 11.52 1.05 -5.60
N VAL A 96 11.59 0.64 -6.87
CA VAL A 96 12.42 1.30 -7.89
C VAL A 96 11.95 2.74 -8.12
N TRP A 97 10.64 2.95 -8.31
CA TRP A 97 10.07 4.29 -8.44
C TRP A 97 10.28 5.12 -7.19
N GLN A 98 10.13 4.53 -6.00
CA GLN A 98 10.34 5.20 -4.73
C GLN A 98 11.76 5.75 -4.60
N LEU A 99 12.78 4.97 -4.95
CA LEU A 99 14.17 5.43 -4.93
C LEU A 99 14.39 6.55 -5.95
N LEU A 100 13.93 6.36 -7.20
CA LEU A 100 14.12 7.33 -8.26
C LEU A 100 13.48 8.68 -7.90
N LEU A 101 12.23 8.65 -7.45
CA LEU A 101 11.49 9.85 -7.03
C LEU A 101 12.09 10.49 -5.78
N SER A 102 12.60 9.70 -4.84
CA SER A 102 13.27 10.25 -3.65
C SER A 102 14.59 10.95 -3.97
N VAL A 103 15.37 10.43 -4.93
CA VAL A 103 16.56 11.13 -5.43
C VAL A 103 16.17 12.43 -6.13
N THR A 104 15.15 12.42 -6.99
CA THR A 104 14.78 13.61 -7.79
C THR A 104 14.09 14.70 -6.98
N PHE A 105 13.16 14.35 -6.07
CA PHE A 105 12.36 15.32 -5.33
C PHE A 105 12.94 15.70 -3.97
N LEU A 106 13.60 14.77 -3.26
CA LEU A 106 14.23 15.07 -1.97
C LEU A 106 15.74 15.31 -2.06
N GLY A 107 16.36 15.05 -3.21
CA GLY A 107 17.80 15.21 -3.39
C GLY A 107 18.63 14.23 -2.55
N ARG A 108 18.05 13.08 -2.15
CA ARG A 108 18.74 12.11 -1.29
C ARG A 108 19.90 11.46 -2.02
N ARG A 109 21.02 11.27 -1.31
CA ARG A 109 22.18 10.50 -1.79
C ARG A 109 22.19 9.13 -1.12
N TYR A 110 21.93 8.10 -1.92
CA TYR A 110 21.99 6.71 -1.44
C TYR A 110 23.41 6.18 -1.50
N ARG A 111 23.81 5.47 -0.44
CA ARG A 111 25.10 4.79 -0.36
C ARG A 111 25.04 3.46 -1.11
N ALA A 112 26.21 2.93 -1.49
CA ALA A 112 26.31 1.66 -2.23
C ALA A 112 25.67 0.47 -1.48
N ASN A 113 25.76 0.45 -0.14
CA ASN A 113 25.09 -0.55 0.70
C ASN A 113 23.56 -0.48 0.61
N GLN A 114 22.97 0.72 0.58
CA GLN A 114 21.53 0.90 0.42
C GLN A 114 21.05 0.44 -0.96
N LEU A 115 21.81 0.78 -2.01
CA LEU A 115 21.50 0.32 -3.37
C LEU A 115 21.64 -1.21 -3.48
N LEU A 116 22.69 -1.80 -2.90
CA LEU A 116 22.88 -3.25 -2.86
C LEU A 116 21.75 -3.94 -2.09
N GLY A 117 21.35 -3.39 -0.95
CA GLY A 117 20.22 -3.90 -0.15
C GLY A 117 18.92 -3.91 -0.93
N CYS A 118 18.62 -2.83 -1.66
CA CYS A 118 17.44 -2.76 -2.55
C CYS A 118 17.48 -3.81 -3.67
N VAL A 119 18.62 -3.98 -4.33
CA VAL A 119 18.81 -5.01 -5.39
C VAL A 119 18.59 -6.41 -4.83
N LEU A 120 19.15 -6.71 -3.65
CA LEU A 120 18.98 -8.00 -2.98
C LEU A 120 17.51 -8.25 -2.62
N ILE A 121 16.79 -7.25 -2.12
CA ILE A 121 15.36 -7.37 -1.80
C ILE A 121 14.54 -7.71 -3.05
N THR A 122 14.76 -6.97 -4.15
CA THR A 122 14.08 -7.26 -5.42
C THR A 122 14.39 -8.66 -5.94
N ALA A 123 15.65 -9.09 -5.84
CA ALA A 123 16.06 -10.45 -6.22
C ALA A 123 15.40 -11.52 -5.35
N GLY A 124 15.34 -11.32 -4.03
CA GLY A 124 14.71 -12.24 -3.08
C GLY A 124 13.22 -12.46 -3.36
N ILE A 125 12.50 -11.38 -3.70
CA ILE A 125 11.08 -11.48 -4.09
C ILE A 125 10.93 -12.17 -5.43
N LEU A 126 11.75 -11.82 -6.42
CA LEU A 126 11.70 -12.47 -7.73
C LEU A 126 11.93 -13.97 -7.62
N ILE A 127 12.94 -14.41 -6.85
CA ILE A 127 13.24 -15.83 -6.62
C ILE A 127 12.08 -16.53 -5.90
N THR A 128 11.54 -15.91 -4.85
CA THR A 128 10.44 -16.46 -4.06
C THR A 128 9.21 -16.73 -4.94
N VAL A 129 8.85 -15.76 -5.78
CA VAL A 129 7.60 -15.81 -6.55
C VAL A 129 7.77 -16.56 -7.87
N ALA A 130 8.92 -16.44 -8.55
CA ALA A 130 9.19 -17.18 -9.78
C ALA A 130 9.32 -18.70 -9.56
N SER A 131 9.65 -19.12 -8.33
CA SER A 131 9.71 -20.54 -7.95
C SER A 131 8.35 -21.15 -7.61
N GLY A 132 7.28 -20.35 -7.62
CA GLY A 132 5.91 -20.84 -7.49
C GLY A 132 5.37 -21.36 -8.82
N SER A 133 4.36 -22.24 -8.78
CA SER A 133 3.69 -22.82 -9.95
C SER A 133 2.95 -21.81 -10.85
N GLY A 134 2.98 -20.52 -10.51
CA GLY A 134 2.42 -19.40 -11.27
C GLY A 134 3.48 -18.52 -11.92
N GLY A 135 4.56 -19.12 -12.44
CA GLY A 135 5.66 -18.42 -13.13
C GLY A 135 5.17 -17.41 -14.18
N LEU A 136 5.97 -16.36 -14.38
CA LEU A 136 5.65 -15.11 -15.08
C LEU A 136 5.15 -15.31 -16.55
N SER A 137 3.90 -15.72 -16.74
CA SER A 137 3.24 -15.78 -18.05
C SER A 137 2.76 -14.37 -18.44
N LEU A 138 3.70 -13.47 -18.77
CA LEU A 138 3.41 -12.12 -19.28
C LEU A 138 2.53 -12.15 -20.55
N LYS A 139 2.56 -13.27 -21.29
CA LYS A 139 1.75 -13.47 -22.50
C LYS A 139 0.26 -13.69 -22.21
N GLU A 140 -0.11 -14.25 -21.06
CA GLU A 140 -1.52 -14.41 -20.65
C GLU A 140 -2.04 -13.20 -19.87
N ALA A 141 -1.17 -12.51 -19.13
CA ALA A 141 -1.55 -11.38 -18.28
C ALA A 141 -1.99 -10.11 -19.04
N GLY A 142 -1.71 -10.01 -20.34
CA GLY A 142 -1.96 -8.82 -21.14
C GLY A 142 -0.95 -7.71 -20.83
N ILE A 143 -0.22 -7.27 -21.85
CA ILE A 143 0.79 -6.20 -21.73
C ILE A 143 0.17 -4.92 -21.16
N PHE A 144 -1.07 -4.61 -21.57
CA PHE A 144 -1.81 -3.45 -21.09
C PHE A 144 -2.00 -3.47 -19.56
N TRP A 145 -2.50 -4.57 -18.98
CA TRP A 145 -2.74 -4.67 -17.54
C TRP A 145 -1.46 -4.67 -16.73
N THR A 146 -0.40 -5.28 -17.27
CA THR A 146 0.94 -5.22 -16.68
C THR A 146 1.46 -3.78 -16.60
N LEU A 147 1.40 -3.03 -17.71
CA LEU A 147 1.81 -1.62 -17.75
C LEU A 147 0.95 -0.74 -16.84
N LEU A 148 -0.36 -1.00 -16.79
CA LEU A 148 -1.28 -0.29 -15.91
C LEU A 148 -0.92 -0.50 -14.43
N MET A 149 -0.51 -1.72 -14.06
CA MET A 149 -0.04 -2.01 -12.70
C MET A 149 1.26 -1.29 -12.36
N ILE A 150 2.24 -1.28 -13.27
CA ILE A 150 3.50 -0.55 -13.08
C ILE A 150 3.23 0.96 -12.92
N THR A 151 2.31 1.49 -13.72
CA THR A 151 1.88 2.90 -13.64
C THR A 151 1.16 3.19 -12.32
N SER A 152 0.34 2.27 -11.83
CA SER A 152 -0.27 2.37 -10.49
C SER A 152 0.79 2.48 -9.39
N PHE A 153 1.84 1.65 -9.42
CA PHE A 153 2.92 1.72 -8.44
C PHE A 153 3.74 3.00 -8.56
N PHE A 154 3.89 3.56 -9.75
CA PHE A 154 4.48 4.90 -9.93
C PHE A 154 3.66 5.97 -9.20
N PHE A 155 2.34 6.00 -9.36
CA PHE A 155 1.49 6.98 -8.67
C PHE A 155 1.52 6.81 -7.16
N GLN A 156 1.46 5.57 -6.67
CA GLN A 156 1.58 5.28 -5.24
C GLN A 156 2.94 5.72 -4.68
N ALA A 157 4.02 5.53 -5.43
CA ALA A 157 5.35 5.95 -5.01
C ALA A 157 5.48 7.48 -4.99
N ALA A 158 4.94 8.15 -6.01
CA ALA A 158 4.88 9.60 -6.10
C ALA A 158 4.07 10.20 -4.94
N ASP A 159 2.93 9.62 -4.60
CA ASP A 159 2.14 10.01 -3.42
C ASP A 159 2.99 9.93 -2.14
N THR A 160 3.63 8.77 -1.92
CA THR A 160 4.43 8.53 -0.71
C THR A 160 5.62 9.51 -0.61
N VAL A 161 6.31 9.80 -1.72
CA VAL A 161 7.37 10.82 -1.78
C VAL A 161 6.82 12.22 -1.53
N LEU A 162 5.69 12.57 -2.15
CA LEU A 162 5.06 13.88 -2.00
C LEU A 162 4.64 14.13 -0.55
N LYS A 163 4.06 13.13 0.12
CA LYS A 163 3.76 13.18 1.56
C LYS A 163 5.01 13.44 2.39
N GLU A 164 6.12 12.76 2.08
CA GLU A 164 7.40 13.01 2.76
C GLU A 164 7.89 14.45 2.55
N VAL A 165 7.79 14.98 1.32
CA VAL A 165 8.12 16.39 1.03
C VAL A 165 7.25 17.34 1.84
N ILE A 166 5.94 17.10 1.91
CA ILE A 166 4.99 17.93 2.69
C ILE A 166 5.34 17.90 4.17
N PHE A 167 5.65 16.73 4.75
CA PHE A 167 6.05 16.63 6.15
C PHE A 167 7.35 17.39 6.43
N LEU A 168 8.34 17.29 5.53
CA LEU A 168 9.61 17.98 5.65
C LEU A 168 9.48 19.51 5.51
N ASP A 169 8.74 19.96 4.50
CA ASP A 169 8.52 21.40 4.25
C ASP A 169 7.75 22.04 5.41
N THR A 170 6.69 21.38 5.86
CA THR A 170 5.88 21.95 6.93
C THR A 170 6.59 21.92 8.29
N SER A 171 7.43 20.91 8.54
CA SER A 171 8.29 20.90 9.74
C SER A 171 9.31 22.05 9.76
N ARG A 172 9.63 22.66 8.61
CA ARG A 172 10.50 23.85 8.55
C ARG A 172 9.72 25.14 8.78
N GLN A 173 8.45 25.18 8.39
CA GLN A 173 7.60 26.37 8.50
C GLN A 173 6.96 26.53 9.89
N LEU A 174 6.64 25.42 10.57
CA LEU A 174 6.01 25.45 11.89
C LEU A 174 7.06 25.59 13.00
N LYS A 175 6.98 26.68 13.78
CA LYS A 175 7.89 26.97 14.92
C LYS A 175 7.73 26.00 16.10
N ALA A 176 6.63 25.25 16.18
CA ALA A 176 6.24 24.45 17.35
C ALA A 176 5.97 22.96 17.07
N GLY A 177 6.40 22.42 15.93
CA GLY A 177 6.44 20.96 15.73
C GLY A 177 5.96 20.47 14.35
N SER A 178 6.14 19.16 14.13
CA SER A 178 5.73 18.47 12.91
C SER A 178 4.20 18.44 12.75
N VAL A 179 3.70 18.57 11.51
CA VAL A 179 2.28 18.40 11.19
C VAL A 179 1.77 17.05 11.64
N ASP A 180 0.55 17.05 12.18
CA ASP A 180 -0.14 15.81 12.52
C ASP A 180 -0.48 15.01 11.25
N LEU A 181 -0.17 13.72 11.28
CA LEU A 181 -0.35 12.81 10.15
C LEU A 181 -1.80 12.80 9.65
N PHE A 182 -2.76 12.90 10.56
CA PHE A 182 -4.18 12.84 10.23
C PHE A 182 -4.64 14.08 9.47
N VAL A 183 -3.94 15.21 9.53
CA VAL A 183 -4.25 16.38 8.70
C VAL A 183 -4.03 16.04 7.23
N VAL A 184 -2.81 15.60 6.88
CA VAL A 184 -2.43 15.26 5.50
C VAL A 184 -3.30 14.14 4.95
N ASN A 185 -3.54 13.10 5.77
CA ASN A 185 -4.28 11.92 5.34
C ASN A 185 -5.80 12.16 5.24
N SER A 186 -6.38 13.00 6.11
CA SER A 186 -7.81 13.36 6.02
C SER A 186 -8.08 14.20 4.79
N PHE A 187 -7.29 15.26 4.55
CA PHE A 187 -7.45 16.08 3.34
C PHE A 187 -7.13 15.28 2.08
N GLY A 188 -6.08 14.43 2.11
CA GLY A 188 -5.77 13.49 1.02
C GLY A 188 -6.95 12.58 0.70
N SER A 189 -7.51 11.90 1.70
CA SER A 189 -8.67 11.01 1.54
C SER A 189 -9.92 11.73 1.04
N ALA A 190 -10.16 12.97 1.46
CA ALA A 190 -11.29 13.77 0.96
C ALA A 190 -11.14 14.09 -0.54
N PHE A 191 -9.97 14.56 -0.96
CA PHE A 191 -9.70 14.82 -2.37
C PHE A 191 -9.64 13.53 -3.20
N GLN A 192 -9.11 12.45 -2.65
CA GLN A 192 -9.13 11.12 -3.24
C GLN A 192 -10.56 10.67 -3.53
N ALA A 193 -11.46 10.75 -2.53
CA ALA A 193 -12.86 10.39 -2.70
C ALA A 193 -13.52 11.25 -3.80
N LEU A 194 -13.25 12.56 -3.82
CA LEU A 194 -13.73 13.46 -4.88
C LEU A 194 -13.24 13.04 -6.28
N PHE A 195 -11.95 12.76 -6.43
CA PHE A 195 -11.39 12.34 -7.72
C PHE A 195 -11.88 10.96 -8.16
N ILE A 196 -12.07 10.02 -7.24
CA ILE A 196 -12.65 8.72 -7.56
C ILE A 196 -14.10 8.86 -8.01
N CYS A 197 -14.90 9.68 -7.33
CA CYS A 197 -16.26 9.99 -7.76
C CYS A 197 -16.29 10.64 -9.16
N LEU A 198 -15.34 11.53 -9.44
CA LEU A 198 -15.20 12.17 -10.75
C LEU A 198 -14.75 11.19 -11.85
N LEU A 199 -13.86 10.26 -11.52
CA LEU A 199 -13.31 9.26 -12.44
C LEU A 199 -14.20 8.01 -12.58
N LEU A 200 -15.18 7.83 -11.69
CA LEU A 200 -16.12 6.70 -11.67
C LEU A 200 -16.69 6.29 -13.04
N PRO A 201 -17.16 7.20 -13.92
CA PRO A 201 -17.68 6.82 -15.24
C PRO A 201 -16.60 6.21 -16.15
N PHE A 202 -15.35 6.67 -16.03
CA PHE A 202 -14.21 6.10 -16.76
C PHE A 202 -13.79 4.75 -16.15
N LEU A 203 -13.76 4.67 -14.81
CA LEU A 203 -13.41 3.44 -14.08
C LEU A 203 -14.43 2.32 -14.32
N SER A 204 -15.71 2.64 -14.40
CA SER A 204 -16.78 1.69 -14.77
C SER A 204 -16.50 1.01 -16.12
N LYS A 205 -16.01 1.74 -17.12
CA LYS A 205 -15.58 1.15 -18.39
C LYS A 205 -14.33 0.29 -18.24
N LEU A 206 -13.36 0.73 -17.45
CA LEU A 206 -12.10 0.02 -17.23
C LEU A 206 -12.29 -1.29 -16.43
N TRP A 207 -13.24 -1.30 -15.50
CA TRP A 207 -13.62 -2.46 -14.70
C TRP A 207 -14.57 -3.41 -15.44
N GLY A 208 -15.07 -3.03 -16.61
CA GLY A 208 -15.96 -3.86 -17.43
C GLY A 208 -17.41 -3.94 -16.92
N VAL A 209 -17.81 -3.05 -15.99
CA VAL A 209 -19.14 -3.04 -15.39
C VAL A 209 -19.93 -1.85 -15.92
N PRO A 210 -21.07 -2.02 -16.61
CA PRO A 210 -21.86 -0.90 -17.11
C PRO A 210 -22.39 -0.06 -15.95
N PHE A 211 -22.23 1.28 -16.04
CA PHE A 211 -22.59 2.23 -14.99
C PHE A 211 -24.04 2.10 -14.50
N SER A 212 -24.96 1.68 -15.38
CA SER A 212 -26.36 1.44 -15.05
C SER A 212 -26.60 0.29 -14.07
N GLN A 213 -25.67 -0.67 -13.98
CA GLN A 213 -25.76 -1.80 -13.07
C GLN A 213 -25.05 -1.54 -11.73
N LEU A 214 -24.27 -0.46 -11.62
CA LEU A 214 -23.54 -0.11 -10.40
C LEU A 214 -24.44 -0.01 -9.16
N PRO A 215 -25.65 0.60 -9.21
CA PRO A 215 -26.53 0.64 -8.05
C PRO A 215 -27.03 -0.75 -7.63
N MET A 216 -27.26 -1.64 -8.60
CA MET A 216 -27.66 -3.02 -8.32
C MET A 216 -26.51 -3.79 -7.68
N TYR A 217 -25.27 -3.62 -8.15
CA TYR A 217 -24.08 -4.20 -7.54
C TYR A 217 -23.83 -3.70 -6.10
N ILE A 218 -24.03 -2.41 -5.83
CA ILE A 218 -23.95 -1.87 -4.47
C ILE A 218 -25.05 -2.48 -3.58
N LYS A 219 -26.27 -2.60 -4.10
CA LYS A 219 -27.39 -3.20 -3.38
C LYS A 219 -27.14 -4.68 -3.05
N ASP A 220 -26.66 -5.46 -4.00
CA ASP A 220 -26.38 -6.88 -3.80
C ASP A 220 -25.18 -7.08 -2.86
N GLY A 221 -24.15 -6.24 -2.97
CA GLY A 221 -23.02 -6.23 -2.05
C GLY A 221 -23.37 -5.83 -0.63
N THR A 222 -24.25 -4.83 -0.45
CA THR A 222 -24.73 -4.42 0.88
C THR A 222 -25.68 -5.44 1.48
N ALA A 223 -26.53 -6.08 0.68
CA ALA A 223 -27.36 -7.21 1.10
C ALA A 223 -26.50 -8.40 1.56
N CYS A 224 -25.42 -8.70 0.83
CA CYS A 224 -24.44 -9.72 1.20
C CYS A 224 -23.67 -9.35 2.48
N PHE A 225 -23.24 -8.09 2.62
CA PHE A 225 -22.54 -7.60 3.81
C PHE A 225 -23.42 -7.66 5.07
N LEU A 226 -24.68 -7.25 4.95
CA LEU A 226 -25.65 -7.29 6.04
C LEU A 226 -26.26 -8.67 6.26
N ASN A 227 -25.87 -9.66 5.45
CA ASN A 227 -26.39 -11.02 5.44
C ASN A 227 -27.93 -11.07 5.35
N MET A 228 -28.51 -10.22 4.52
CA MET A 228 -29.96 -10.12 4.27
C MET A 228 -30.32 -10.63 2.87
N GLY A 229 -31.32 -11.51 2.77
CA GLY A 229 -31.90 -11.97 1.49
C GLY A 229 -31.46 -13.37 1.05
N SER A 230 -31.91 -13.80 -0.14
CA SER A 230 -31.68 -15.16 -0.69
C SER A 230 -30.22 -15.46 -1.08
N LEU A 231 -29.33 -14.46 -1.07
CA LEU A 231 -27.88 -14.61 -1.27
C LEU A 231 -27.11 -14.98 0.02
N ALA A 232 -27.79 -15.07 1.18
CA ALA A 232 -27.17 -15.35 2.48
C ALA A 232 -26.34 -16.65 2.53
N SER A 233 -26.65 -17.65 1.69
CA SER A 233 -25.89 -18.91 1.65
C SER A 233 -24.51 -18.79 0.97
N GLU A 234 -24.28 -17.75 0.15
CA GLU A 234 -23.02 -17.52 -0.57
C GLU A 234 -22.11 -16.48 0.14
N CYS A 235 -22.61 -15.80 1.18
CA CYS A 235 -21.92 -14.72 1.90
C CYS A 235 -21.25 -15.20 3.20
N ALA A 236 -20.61 -16.36 3.16
CA ALA A 236 -19.96 -16.96 4.33
C ALA A 236 -18.86 -16.04 4.89
N GLY A 237 -18.99 -15.64 6.16
CA GLY A 237 -18.03 -14.76 6.86
C GLY A 237 -18.38 -13.27 6.88
N ALA A 238 -19.46 -12.83 6.22
CA ALA A 238 -19.97 -11.47 6.34
C ALA A 238 -20.82 -11.29 7.63
N PRO A 239 -20.80 -10.12 8.30
CA PRO A 239 -20.00 -8.91 8.04
C PRO A 239 -18.60 -8.94 8.68
N LEU A 240 -18.29 -9.93 9.51
CA LEU A 240 -17.11 -9.92 10.37
C LEU A 240 -15.79 -9.89 9.60
N LEU A 241 -15.66 -10.70 8.54
CA LEU A 241 -14.42 -10.83 7.77
C LEU A 241 -14.09 -9.55 6.98
N PRO A 242 -15.05 -8.92 6.25
CA PRO A 242 -14.82 -7.61 5.64
C PRO A 242 -14.50 -6.51 6.67
N LEU A 243 -15.18 -6.49 7.82
CA LEU A 243 -14.88 -5.51 8.88
C LEU A 243 -13.46 -5.69 9.44
N LEU A 244 -13.05 -6.92 9.71
CA LEU A 244 -11.71 -7.23 10.17
C LEU A 244 -10.66 -6.83 9.13
N PHE A 245 -10.91 -7.09 7.84
CA PHE A 245 -10.05 -6.64 6.75
C PHE A 245 -9.86 -5.12 6.77
N VAL A 246 -10.96 -4.36 6.84
CA VAL A 246 -10.90 -2.88 6.88
C VAL A 246 -10.14 -2.39 8.11
N MET A 247 -10.39 -2.95 9.29
CA MET A 247 -9.67 -2.57 10.52
C MET A 247 -8.17 -2.82 10.42
N VAL A 248 -7.76 -3.99 9.94
CA VAL A 248 -6.34 -4.35 9.80
C VAL A 248 -5.68 -3.51 8.70
N ASN A 249 -6.36 -3.29 7.57
CA ASN A 249 -5.85 -2.45 6.48
C ASN A 249 -5.64 -1.00 6.97
N MET A 250 -6.57 -0.49 7.77
CA MET A 250 -6.42 0.82 8.40
C MET A 250 -5.24 0.91 9.36
N ALA A 251 -5.13 -0.05 10.28
CA ALA A 251 -4.02 -0.10 11.22
C ALA A 251 -2.67 -0.16 10.50
N TYR A 252 -2.61 -0.93 9.41
CA TYR A 252 -1.44 -1.04 8.54
C TYR A 252 -1.09 0.29 7.86
N ASN A 253 -2.06 0.97 7.23
CA ASN A 253 -1.84 2.26 6.58
C ASN A 253 -1.41 3.35 7.57
N ILE A 254 -2.06 3.43 8.74
CA ILE A 254 -1.69 4.39 9.80
C ILE A 254 -0.26 4.11 10.30
N SER A 255 0.11 2.83 10.45
CA SER A 255 1.44 2.44 10.90
C SER A 255 2.53 2.77 9.87
N LEU A 256 2.29 2.54 8.58
CA LEU A 256 3.23 2.91 7.51
C LEU A 256 3.40 4.43 7.38
N LEU A 257 2.32 5.18 7.57
CA LEU A 257 2.36 6.64 7.57
C LEU A 257 3.10 7.19 8.79
N HIS A 258 2.90 6.60 9.97
CA HIS A 258 3.68 6.93 11.17
C HIS A 258 5.18 6.64 10.96
N LEU A 259 5.51 5.50 10.35
CA LEU A 259 6.88 5.15 9.99
C LEU A 259 7.47 6.12 8.95
N LEU A 260 6.68 6.53 7.95
CA LEU A 260 7.08 7.53 6.96
C LEU A 260 7.41 8.87 7.62
N LYS A 261 6.60 9.31 8.59
CA LYS A 261 6.81 10.55 9.33
C LYS A 261 8.13 10.54 10.13
N ILE A 262 8.48 9.43 10.77
CA ILE A 262 9.68 9.34 11.61
C ILE A 262 10.94 9.04 10.79
N SER A 263 10.81 8.29 9.69
CA SER A 263 11.94 7.78 8.92
C SER A 263 12.01 8.36 7.51
N SER A 264 11.51 7.63 6.52
CA SER A 264 11.51 8.02 5.11
C SER A 264 10.59 7.10 4.33
N ALA A 265 10.18 7.55 3.15
CA ALA A 265 9.34 6.76 2.26
C ALA A 265 10.01 5.45 1.82
N VAL A 266 11.33 5.43 1.60
CA VAL A 266 12.05 4.19 1.27
C VAL A 266 12.06 3.20 2.43
N VAL A 267 12.27 3.65 3.66
CA VAL A 267 12.22 2.76 4.84
C VAL A 267 10.81 2.22 5.07
N SER A 268 9.77 3.04 4.86
CA SER A 268 8.38 2.60 4.93
C SER A 268 8.06 1.55 3.87
N CYS A 269 8.51 1.76 2.62
CA CYS A 269 8.43 0.78 1.55
C CYS A 269 9.15 -0.54 1.92
N LEU A 270 10.36 -0.48 2.46
CA LEU A 270 11.12 -1.67 2.87
C LEU A 270 10.41 -2.46 3.97
N ALA A 271 9.81 -1.77 4.95
CA ALA A 271 9.00 -2.40 5.99
C ALA A 271 7.77 -3.10 5.41
N SER A 272 7.07 -2.46 4.47
CA SER A 272 5.94 -3.10 3.75
C SER A 272 6.38 -4.31 2.92
N THR A 273 7.59 -4.26 2.37
CA THR A 273 8.15 -5.33 1.54
C THR A 273 8.48 -6.57 2.38
N PHE A 274 8.90 -6.39 3.64
CA PHE A 274 9.10 -7.48 4.59
C PHE A 274 7.80 -8.24 4.92
N SER A 275 6.63 -7.61 4.80
CA SER A 275 5.35 -8.29 4.99
C SER A 275 5.04 -9.31 3.87
N VAL A 276 5.68 -9.21 2.70
CA VAL A 276 5.39 -10.08 1.55
C VAL A 276 5.70 -11.56 1.82
N PRO A 277 6.92 -11.95 2.28
CA PRO A 277 7.18 -13.33 2.67
C PRO A 277 6.24 -13.85 3.76
N LEU A 278 5.87 -13.00 4.71
CA LEU A 278 4.94 -13.37 5.79
C LEU A 278 3.55 -13.69 5.24
N SER A 279 3.06 -12.89 4.28
CA SER A 279 1.80 -13.17 3.58
C SER A 279 1.88 -14.47 2.78
N ILE A 280 2.98 -14.73 2.06
CA ILE A 280 3.17 -15.98 1.30
C ILE A 280 3.17 -17.19 2.25
N TYR A 281 3.85 -17.08 3.40
CA TYR A 281 3.80 -18.10 4.43
C TYR A 281 2.38 -18.29 4.98
N ALA A 282 1.65 -17.21 5.24
CA ALA A 282 0.26 -17.29 5.72
C ALA A 282 -0.66 -18.03 4.74
N PHE A 283 -0.47 -17.88 3.41
CA PHE A 283 -1.22 -18.61 2.39
C PHE A 283 -0.94 -20.12 2.34
N THR A 284 0.10 -20.59 3.04
CA THR A 284 0.43 -22.03 3.13
C THR A 284 -0.25 -22.69 4.33
N LEU A 285 -0.79 -21.91 5.26
CA LEU A 285 -1.55 -22.41 6.39
C LEU A 285 -2.98 -22.75 5.96
N PRO A 286 -3.59 -23.81 6.52
CA PRO A 286 -4.99 -24.16 6.26
C PRO A 286 -5.92 -23.17 6.98
N LEU A 287 -6.01 -21.95 6.47
CA LEU A 287 -6.83 -20.89 7.03
C LEU A 287 -8.30 -21.04 6.60
N PRO A 288 -9.26 -20.78 7.50
CA PRO A 288 -10.67 -20.78 7.15
C PRO A 288 -10.93 -19.73 6.05
N TYR A 289 -11.83 -20.04 5.11
CA TYR A 289 -12.19 -19.22 3.94
C TYR A 289 -11.13 -19.07 2.85
N ILE A 290 -9.89 -19.49 3.09
CA ILE A 290 -8.90 -19.70 2.03
C ILE A 290 -9.12 -21.12 1.50
N GLY A 291 -9.07 -21.28 0.17
CA GLY A 291 -9.20 -22.58 -0.48
C GLY A 291 -8.09 -23.55 -0.05
N VAL A 292 -7.94 -24.64 -0.80
CA VAL A 292 -6.92 -25.67 -0.51
C VAL A 292 -5.54 -25.02 -0.33
N ALA A 293 -4.87 -25.31 0.80
CA ALA A 293 -3.57 -24.74 1.12
C ALA A 293 -2.59 -24.92 -0.06
N SER A 294 -1.98 -23.82 -0.49
CA SER A 294 -1.00 -23.86 -1.58
C SER A 294 0.33 -24.42 -1.07
N SER A 295 1.00 -25.25 -1.88
CA SER A 295 2.33 -25.74 -1.54
C SER A 295 3.33 -24.57 -1.50
N LEU A 296 4.25 -24.61 -0.53
CA LEU A 296 5.35 -23.65 -0.42
C LEU A 296 6.16 -23.64 -1.73
N PRO A 297 6.39 -22.46 -2.35
CA PRO A 297 7.30 -22.34 -3.48
C PRO A 297 8.67 -22.91 -3.12
N ALA A 298 9.29 -23.68 -4.01
CA ALA A 298 10.58 -24.34 -3.72
C ALA A 298 11.70 -23.32 -3.41
N GLY A 299 11.62 -22.12 -4.00
CA GLY A 299 12.53 -21.01 -3.75
C GLY A 299 12.09 -20.05 -2.65
N PHE A 300 11.05 -20.37 -1.87
CA PHE A 300 10.57 -19.48 -0.81
C PHE A 300 11.63 -19.23 0.26
N VAL A 301 12.29 -20.28 0.75
CA VAL A 301 13.30 -20.16 1.81
C VAL A 301 14.51 -19.39 1.33
N SER A 302 15.01 -19.69 0.13
CA SER A 302 16.17 -18.98 -0.44
C SER A 302 15.85 -17.53 -0.76
N GLY A 303 14.69 -17.25 -1.36
CA GLY A 303 14.26 -15.89 -1.66
C GLY A 303 13.98 -15.05 -0.41
N ALA A 304 13.36 -15.63 0.62
CA ALA A 304 13.18 -14.98 1.92
C ALA A 304 14.53 -14.69 2.60
N ALA A 305 15.48 -15.63 2.58
CA ALA A 305 16.81 -15.41 3.15
C ALA A 305 17.55 -14.26 2.44
N ILE A 306 17.49 -14.20 1.10
CA ILE A 306 18.09 -13.12 0.32
C ILE A 306 17.43 -11.77 0.61
N LEU A 307 16.10 -11.73 0.76
CA LEU A 307 15.36 -10.52 1.13
C LEU A 307 15.80 -10.01 2.51
N LEU A 308 15.86 -10.91 3.50
CA LEU A 308 16.31 -10.57 4.85
C LEU A 308 17.75 -10.05 4.85
N ALA A 309 18.64 -10.70 4.09
CA ALA A 309 20.01 -10.23 3.92
C ALA A 309 20.05 -8.84 3.28
N GLY A 310 19.23 -8.58 2.25
CA GLY A 310 19.12 -7.27 1.63
C GLY A 310 18.64 -6.18 2.60
N LEU A 311 17.68 -6.50 3.47
CA LEU A 311 17.22 -5.58 4.52
C LEU A 311 18.32 -5.28 5.53
N LEU A 312 19.08 -6.29 5.97
CA LEU A 312 20.23 -6.12 6.87
C LEU A 312 21.33 -5.27 6.22
N VAL A 313 21.63 -5.50 4.93
CA VAL A 313 22.62 -4.70 4.18
C VAL A 313 22.15 -3.26 4.02
N TYR A 314 20.85 -3.02 3.83
CA TYR A 314 20.29 -1.67 3.74
C TYR A 314 20.38 -0.91 5.07
N THR A 315 20.09 -1.57 6.19
CA THR A 315 20.13 -0.96 7.53
C THR A 315 21.53 -0.87 8.10
N TRP A 316 22.51 -1.57 7.52
CA TRP A 316 23.89 -1.53 7.96
C TRP A 316 24.48 -0.13 7.78
N THR A 317 24.56 0.64 8.87
CA THR A 317 25.35 1.86 8.93
C THR A 317 26.77 1.52 9.35
N PRO A 318 27.80 1.79 8.52
CA PRO A 318 29.18 1.52 8.91
C PRO A 318 29.55 2.28 10.19
N THR A 319 30.10 1.56 11.17
CA THR A 319 30.50 2.02 12.51
C THR A 319 31.38 3.27 12.51
N SER A 320 32.11 3.52 11.42
CA SER A 320 32.94 4.70 11.20
C SER A 320 32.19 6.04 11.24
N TYR A 321 30.87 6.04 11.01
CA TYR A 321 30.06 7.26 11.06
C TYR A 321 29.61 7.64 12.48
N LEU A 322 29.38 6.65 13.35
CA LEU A 322 29.06 6.86 14.77
C LEU A 322 30.28 7.41 15.52
N ALA A 323 31.46 6.84 15.28
CA ALA A 323 32.73 7.34 15.82
C ALA A 323 33.04 8.79 15.37
N SER A 324 32.65 9.16 14.15
CA SER A 324 32.86 10.53 13.62
C SER A 324 31.86 11.56 14.14
N GLN A 325 30.67 11.14 14.62
CA GLN A 325 29.70 12.02 15.28
C GLN A 325 30.05 12.24 16.74
N GLU A 326 30.48 11.19 17.44
CA GLU A 326 30.90 11.25 18.85
C GLU A 326 32.18 12.10 19.03
N ALA A 327 33.10 12.03 18.06
CA ALA A 327 34.29 12.90 17.98
C ALA A 327 33.96 14.37 17.63
N ARG A 328 32.75 14.66 17.11
CA ARG A 328 32.31 16.03 16.75
C ARG A 328 31.43 16.67 17.82
N SER A 329 30.95 15.88 18.79
CA SER A 329 30.15 16.32 19.95
C SER A 329 30.98 16.48 21.23
N THR A 330 32.28 16.17 21.23
CA THR A 330 33.17 16.41 22.37
C THR A 330 33.71 17.85 22.30
N PRO A 331 33.38 18.74 23.26
CA PRO A 331 33.97 20.08 23.30
C PRO A 331 35.47 19.96 23.59
N SER A 332 36.31 20.66 22.82
CA SER A 332 37.73 20.81 23.13
C SER A 332 37.88 21.38 24.55
N PRO A 333 38.71 20.79 25.44
CA PRO A 333 39.06 21.43 26.70
C PRO A 333 39.77 22.74 26.38
N LEU A 334 39.14 23.85 26.76
CA LEU A 334 39.76 25.16 26.77
C LEU A 334 41.09 25.06 27.51
N THR A 335 42.17 25.35 26.81
CA THR A 335 43.51 25.54 27.34
C THR A 335 43.44 26.75 28.27
N GLN A 336 43.40 26.51 29.58
CA GLN A 336 43.72 27.54 30.57
C GLN A 336 45.24 27.59 30.71
N SER A 337 45.84 28.67 30.20
CA SER A 337 47.14 29.20 30.63
C SER A 337 47.09 30.71 30.55
#